data_AF-A0A3P4AQ73-F1
#
_entry.id   AF-A0A3P4AQ73-F1
#
_cell.length_a   1.000
_cell.length_b   1.000
_cell.length_c   1.000
_cell.angle_alpha   90.00
_cell.angle_beta   90.00
_cell.angle_gamma   90.00
#
_symmetry.space_group_name_H-M   'P 1'
#
loop_
_entity.id
_entity.type
_entity.pdbx_description
1 polymer ?
#
loop_
_entity_poly.entity_id
_entity_poly.type
_entity_poly.pdbx_seq_one_letter_code
_entity_poly.pdbx_strand_id
1 'polypeptide(L)'
;MATDIAFALGVLALVPRVPLGLKLFLTALAIVDDLGAVLVIALFYTGGLESLPLILAVLILGFALLLNRLGVWHLWPYMLLGLLLWYFVLQSGLHATLAGVLLALAVPLRRARAFQGATSAQDPEELEGELEGLEEQVEEAQSPLHRLEHTLHPWVAFGVLPVFAFFNAGVALQGLGFGSVAWGISLGLLLGKPLGIFFASWLALRLGLGALPEGVNLKSIVGVGFLAGIGFTMALFIAGLAFEGEMLDQAKVGVLSASLVAGLVGVLLVRASLDRAGA
;
A
#
# COMPACT_ATOMS: atom_id res chain seq x y z
N MET A 1 10.68 5.27 6.60
CA MET A 1 9.32 4.77 6.87
C MET A 1 8.63 4.70 5.51
N ALA A 2 8.68 3.52 4.90
CA ALA A 2 8.08 3.21 3.61
C ALA A 2 8.31 1.72 3.36
N THR A 3 7.27 0.99 2.97
CA THR A 3 7.38 -0.40 2.55
C THR A 3 6.73 -0.54 1.18
N ASP A 4 7.48 -1.00 0.18
CA ASP A 4 6.94 -1.31 -1.13
C ASP A 4 6.11 -2.59 -1.06
N ILE A 5 4.80 -2.44 -0.85
CA ILE A 5 3.83 -3.54 -0.73
C ILE A 5 3.96 -4.52 -1.89
N ALA A 6 4.07 -4.01 -3.12
CA ALA A 6 4.06 -4.82 -4.33
C ALA A 6 5.30 -5.71 -4.39
N PHE A 7 6.49 -5.15 -4.13
CA PHE A 7 7.72 -5.93 -4.08
C PHE A 7 7.76 -6.86 -2.86
N ALA A 8 7.35 -6.40 -1.68
CA ALA A 8 7.40 -7.22 -0.48
C ALA A 8 6.47 -8.44 -0.58
N LEU A 9 5.25 -8.27 -1.09
CA LEU A 9 4.34 -9.38 -1.37
C LEU A 9 4.81 -10.24 -2.54
N GLY A 10 5.36 -9.65 -3.60
CA GLY A 10 5.91 -10.38 -4.74
C GLY A 10 7.07 -11.29 -4.33
N VAL A 11 7.99 -10.79 -3.52
CA VAL A 11 9.11 -11.56 -2.95
C VAL A 11 8.60 -12.63 -1.98
N LEU A 12 7.62 -12.30 -1.12
CA LEU A 12 7.01 -13.27 -0.22
C LEU A 12 6.31 -14.40 -0.99
N ALA A 13 5.71 -14.12 -2.15
CA ALA A 13 5.05 -15.11 -2.99
C ALA A 13 6.03 -16.13 -3.60
N LEU A 14 7.32 -15.81 -3.68
CA LEU A 14 8.36 -16.76 -4.11
C LEU A 14 8.65 -17.83 -3.05
N VAL A 15 8.27 -17.61 -1.79
CA VAL A 15 8.45 -18.59 -0.72
C VAL A 15 7.28 -19.59 -0.76
N PRO A 16 7.56 -20.91 -0.85
CA PRO A 16 6.50 -21.91 -0.87
C PRO A 16 5.79 -21.98 0.49
N ARG A 17 4.47 -22.23 0.47
CA ARG A 17 3.64 -22.51 1.65
C ARG A 17 3.59 -21.38 2.70
N VAL A 18 3.66 -20.12 2.28
CA VAL A 18 3.46 -18.99 3.19
C VAL A 18 2.02 -18.98 3.75
N PRO A 19 1.83 -18.99 5.08
CA PRO A 19 0.52 -18.90 5.70
C PRO A 19 -0.21 -17.61 5.30
N LEU A 20 -1.54 -17.68 5.13
CA LEU A 20 -2.37 -16.52 4.81
C LEU A 20 -2.20 -15.41 5.85
N GLY A 21 -2.11 -15.77 7.13
CA GLY A 21 -1.90 -14.81 8.21
C GLY A 21 -0.63 -13.97 8.06
N LEU A 22 0.44 -14.52 7.48
CA LEU A 22 1.67 -13.78 7.24
C LEU A 22 1.55 -12.76 6.11
N LYS A 23 0.82 -13.11 5.05
CA LYS A 23 0.50 -12.19 3.94
C LYS A 23 -0.35 -11.03 4.44
N LEU A 24 -1.43 -11.35 5.17
CA LEU A 24 -2.32 -10.34 5.75
C LEU A 24 -1.57 -9.41 6.72
N PHE A 25 -0.70 -9.96 7.56
CA PHE A 25 0.12 -9.16 8.47
C PHE A 25 1.05 -8.19 7.71
N LEU A 26 1.78 -8.65 6.70
CA LEU A 26 2.65 -7.80 5.90
C LEU A 26 1.86 -6.73 5.13
N THR A 27 0.74 -7.10 4.50
CA THR A 27 -0.13 -6.14 3.80
C THR A 27 -0.65 -5.07 4.75
N ALA A 28 -1.20 -5.45 5.92
CA ALA A 28 -1.73 -4.51 6.89
C ALA A 28 -0.64 -3.58 7.43
N LEU A 29 0.52 -4.13 7.80
CA LEU A 29 1.67 -3.36 8.28
C LEU A 29 2.11 -2.33 7.25
N ALA A 30 2.25 -2.73 5.99
CA ALA A 30 2.76 -1.87 4.94
C ALA A 30 1.75 -0.77 4.57
N ILE A 31 0.45 -1.07 4.53
CA ILE A 31 -0.60 -0.04 4.36
C ILE A 31 -0.56 0.99 5.49
N VAL A 32 -0.44 0.54 6.75
CA VAL A 32 -0.40 1.46 7.91
C VAL A 32 0.87 2.30 7.89
N ASP A 33 2.02 1.71 7.55
CA ASP A 33 3.29 2.43 7.47
C ASP A 33 3.28 3.49 6.36
N ASP A 34 2.76 3.15 5.17
CA ASP A 34 2.69 4.06 4.03
C ASP A 34 1.68 5.19 4.30
N LEU A 35 0.51 4.90 4.87
CA LEU A 35 -0.46 5.92 5.27
C LEU A 35 0.14 6.84 6.35
N GLY A 36 0.87 6.27 7.30
CA GLY A 36 1.61 7.02 8.32
C GLY A 36 2.67 7.93 7.70
N ALA A 37 3.44 7.43 6.74
CA ALA A 37 4.46 8.20 6.04
C ALA A 37 3.83 9.36 5.23
N VAL A 38 2.73 9.09 4.50
CA VAL A 38 1.97 10.12 3.78
C VAL A 38 1.48 11.19 4.74
N LEU A 39 0.97 10.82 5.92
CA LEU A 39 0.51 11.79 6.93
C LEU A 39 1.67 12.62 7.50
N VAL A 40 2.82 12.02 7.78
CA VAL A 40 4.01 12.75 8.25
C VAL A 40 4.46 13.76 7.20
N ILE A 41 4.55 13.35 5.93
CA ILE A 41 4.92 14.24 4.82
C ILE A 41 3.90 15.37 4.68
N ALA A 42 2.61 15.05 4.77
CA ALA A 42 1.52 16.02 4.71
C ALA A 42 1.56 17.07 5.82
N LEU A 43 2.14 16.77 6.99
CA LEU A 43 2.22 17.70 8.11
C LEU A 43 3.53 18.49 8.13
N PHE A 44 4.65 17.84 7.79
CA PHE A 44 5.99 18.40 7.98
C PHE A 44 6.60 19.03 6.72
N TYR A 45 6.14 18.65 5.52
CA TYR A 45 6.70 19.13 4.25
C TYR A 45 5.77 20.13 3.53
N THR A 46 4.90 20.83 4.26
CA THR A 46 3.97 21.80 3.65
C THR A 46 4.67 23.13 3.36
N GLY A 47 4.82 23.44 2.08
CA GLY A 47 5.51 24.64 1.60
C GLY A 47 4.58 25.85 1.50
N GLY A 48 4.13 26.38 2.64
CA GLY A 48 3.19 27.52 2.67
C GLY A 48 1.79 27.15 2.17
N LEU A 49 0.76 27.64 2.86
CA LEU A 49 -0.62 27.32 2.50
C LEU A 49 -1.26 28.48 1.76
N GLU A 50 -1.62 28.25 0.51
CA GLU A 50 -2.55 29.14 -0.18
C GLU A 50 -3.97 28.84 0.29
N SER A 51 -4.60 29.85 0.91
CA SER A 51 -5.90 29.68 1.55
C SER A 51 -7.03 29.41 0.56
N LEU A 52 -6.98 30.00 -0.64
CA LEU A 52 -8.04 29.85 -1.63
C LEU A 52 -8.11 28.43 -2.24
N PRO A 53 -7.02 27.86 -2.79
CA PRO A 53 -7.02 26.47 -3.26
C PRO A 53 -7.37 25.48 -2.13
N LEU A 54 -6.94 25.75 -0.90
CA LEU A 54 -7.25 24.90 0.25
C LEU A 54 -8.76 24.86 0.54
N ILE A 55 -9.43 26.01 0.56
CA ILE A 55 -10.88 26.07 0.76
C ILE A 55 -11.61 25.31 -0.37
N LEU A 56 -11.16 25.48 -1.62
CA LEU A 56 -11.75 24.76 -2.75
C LEU A 56 -11.57 23.25 -2.63
N ALA A 57 -10.38 22.78 -2.23
CA ALA A 57 -10.12 21.36 -1.97
C ALA A 57 -11.06 20.79 -0.88
N VAL A 58 -11.25 21.53 0.22
CA VAL A 58 -12.17 21.13 1.30
C VAL A 58 -13.62 21.09 0.80
N LEU A 59 -14.05 22.05 -0.01
CA LEU A 59 -15.40 22.06 -0.59
C LEU A 59 -15.62 20.88 -1.53
N ILE A 60 -14.64 20.55 -2.38
CA ILE A 60 -14.70 19.40 -3.29
C ILE A 60 -14.79 18.09 -2.50
N LEU A 61 -13.97 17.93 -1.45
CA LEU A 61 -14.04 16.77 -0.57
C LEU A 61 -15.38 16.69 0.15
N GLY A 62 -15.88 17.80 0.68
CA GLY A 62 -17.19 17.89 1.31
C GLY A 62 -18.33 17.51 0.36
N PHE A 63 -18.23 17.92 -0.90
CA PHE A 63 -19.18 17.54 -1.94
C PHE A 63 -19.09 16.04 -2.28
N ALA A 64 -17.90 15.46 -2.40
CA ALA A 64 -17.74 14.01 -2.59
C ALA A 64 -18.36 13.21 -1.43
N LEU A 65 -18.13 13.66 -0.19
CA LEU A 65 -18.74 13.07 1.00
C LEU A 65 -20.27 13.22 1.01
N LEU A 66 -20.79 14.33 0.52
CA LEU A 66 -22.23 14.55 0.36
C LEU A 66 -22.82 13.58 -0.66
N LEU A 67 -22.16 13.36 -1.82
CA LEU A 67 -22.60 12.36 -2.80
C LEU A 67 -22.64 10.95 -2.20
N ASN A 68 -21.65 10.60 -1.36
CA ASN A 68 -21.64 9.32 -0.66
C ASN A 68 -22.81 9.22 0.33
N ARG A 69 -23.05 10.26 1.13
CA ARG A 69 -24.20 10.36 2.04
C ARG A 69 -25.54 10.27 1.33
N LEU A 70 -25.66 10.84 0.13
CA LEU A 70 -26.85 10.78 -0.73
C LEU A 70 -27.00 9.44 -1.45
N GLY A 71 -26.04 8.53 -1.34
CA GLY A 71 -26.10 7.20 -1.95
C GLY A 71 -25.87 7.22 -3.45
N VAL A 72 -24.98 8.07 -3.96
CA VAL A 72 -24.57 8.02 -5.36
C VAL A 72 -23.55 6.89 -5.54
N TRP A 73 -23.96 5.80 -6.21
CA TRP A 73 -23.17 4.57 -6.43
C TRP A 73 -22.36 4.56 -7.74
N HIS A 74 -22.54 5.58 -8.57
CA HIS A 74 -21.76 5.75 -9.79
C HIS A 74 -20.36 6.24 -9.45
N LEU A 75 -19.34 5.61 -10.04
CA LEU A 75 -17.93 5.90 -9.74
C LEU A 75 -17.42 7.19 -10.41
N TRP A 76 -17.93 7.50 -11.61
CA TRP A 76 -17.45 8.60 -12.46
C TRP A 76 -17.47 9.99 -11.78
N PRO A 77 -18.53 10.37 -11.03
CA PRO A 77 -18.55 11.63 -10.28
C PRO A 77 -17.39 11.75 -9.28
N TYR A 78 -17.07 10.66 -8.57
CA TYR A 78 -15.95 10.65 -7.62
C TYR A 78 -14.61 10.76 -8.36
N MET A 79 -14.46 10.13 -9.52
CA MET A 79 -13.22 10.26 -10.29
C MET A 79 -12.97 11.69 -10.77
N LEU A 80 -14.01 12.38 -11.23
CA LEU A 80 -13.91 13.78 -11.64
C LEU A 80 -13.57 14.69 -10.45
N LEU A 81 -14.26 14.50 -9.32
CA LEU A 81 -13.98 15.24 -8.09
C LEU A 81 -12.58 14.92 -7.55
N GLY A 82 -12.11 13.69 -7.71
CA GLY A 82 -10.75 13.26 -7.39
C GLY A 82 -9.69 14.02 -8.17
N LEU A 83 -9.89 14.21 -9.47
CA LEU A 83 -8.98 14.97 -10.32
C LEU A 83 -8.95 16.45 -9.92
N LEU A 84 -10.12 17.04 -9.64
CA LEU A 84 -10.21 18.42 -9.16
C LEU A 84 -9.56 18.57 -7.78
N LEU A 85 -9.83 17.63 -6.86
CA LEU A 85 -9.23 17.60 -5.53
C LEU A 85 -7.71 17.52 -5.64
N TRP A 86 -7.18 16.63 -6.48
CA TRP A 86 -5.74 16.50 -6.74
C TRP A 86 -5.12 17.82 -7.20
N TYR A 87 -5.75 18.51 -8.15
CA TYR A 87 -5.28 19.80 -8.65
C TYR A 87 -5.25 20.87 -7.55
N PHE A 88 -6.34 21.05 -6.79
CA PHE A 88 -6.41 22.08 -5.76
C PHE A 88 -5.56 21.78 -4.53
N VAL A 89 -5.39 20.50 -4.17
CA VAL A 89 -4.45 20.07 -3.12
C VAL A 89 -3.03 20.45 -3.53
N LEU A 90 -2.62 20.15 -4.77
CA LEU A 90 -1.30 20.54 -5.29
C LEU A 90 -1.07 22.06 -5.25
N GLN A 91 -2.04 22.85 -5.70
CA GLN A 91 -1.96 24.31 -5.68
C GLN A 91 -1.99 24.90 -4.26
N SER A 92 -2.59 24.20 -3.29
CA SER A 92 -2.65 24.65 -1.90
C SER A 92 -1.32 24.54 -1.14
N GLY A 93 -0.29 23.92 -1.74
CA GLY A 93 0.98 23.61 -1.08
C GLY A 93 0.96 22.30 -0.28
N LEU A 94 -0.17 21.58 -0.30
CA LEU A 94 -0.27 20.22 0.22
C LEU A 94 0.22 19.19 -0.82
N HIS A 95 0.58 18.00 -0.33
CA HIS A 95 1.02 16.92 -1.21
C HIS A 95 -0.14 16.34 -1.99
N ALA A 96 0.01 16.28 -3.31
CA ALA A 96 -1.04 15.79 -4.21
C ALA A 96 -1.44 14.31 -3.95
N THR A 97 -0.57 13.51 -3.33
CA THR A 97 -0.85 12.13 -2.93
C THR A 97 -1.98 12.00 -1.92
N LEU A 98 -2.19 13.02 -1.07
CA LEU A 98 -3.31 13.05 -0.12
C LEU A 98 -4.66 12.99 -0.81
N ALA A 99 -4.78 13.59 -2.00
CA ALA A 99 -6.06 13.64 -2.71
C ALA A 99 -6.58 12.24 -3.04
N GLY A 100 -5.70 11.31 -3.43
CA GLY A 100 -6.08 9.91 -3.70
C GLY A 100 -6.60 9.20 -2.44
N VAL A 101 -5.91 9.37 -1.31
CA VAL A 101 -6.31 8.78 -0.01
C VAL A 101 -7.66 9.36 0.45
N LEU A 102 -7.80 10.69 0.42
CA LEU A 102 -9.03 11.37 0.81
C LEU A 102 -10.21 11.00 -0.09
N LEU A 103 -9.98 10.85 -1.39
CA LEU A 103 -10.98 10.38 -2.33
C LEU A 103 -11.41 8.94 -2.00
N ALA A 104 -10.46 8.04 -1.76
CA ALA A 104 -10.77 6.65 -1.41
C ALA A 104 -11.65 6.56 -0.15
N LEU A 105 -11.41 7.42 0.85
CA LEU A 105 -12.27 7.53 2.04
C LEU A 105 -13.67 8.10 1.75
N ALA A 106 -13.81 8.86 0.66
CA ALA A 106 -15.09 9.44 0.24
C ALA A 106 -15.91 8.51 -0.66
N VAL A 107 -15.30 7.54 -1.35
CA VAL A 107 -16.03 6.59 -2.22
C VAL A 107 -16.85 5.60 -1.37
N PRO A 108 -18.11 5.28 -1.75
CA PRO A 108 -18.97 4.38 -0.98
C PRO A 108 -18.40 2.96 -0.82
N LEU A 109 -18.35 2.51 0.44
CA LEU A 109 -18.07 1.15 0.85
C LEU A 109 -19.35 0.57 1.51
N ARG A 110 -20.14 -0.20 0.74
CA ARG A 110 -21.23 -1.15 1.14
C ARG A 110 -22.71 -0.73 1.09
N ARG A 111 -23.52 -1.55 0.41
CA ARG A 111 -24.68 -2.30 0.97
C ARG A 111 -24.72 -3.68 0.32
N ALA A 112 -24.26 -4.72 1.01
CA ALA A 112 -24.51 -6.09 0.60
C ALA A 112 -26.02 -6.35 0.75
N ARG A 113 -26.75 -6.58 -0.34
CA ARG A 113 -28.09 -7.17 -0.29
C ARG A 113 -27.95 -8.63 0.14
N ALA A 114 -28.95 -9.14 0.86
CA ALA A 114 -28.99 -10.55 1.22
C ALA A 114 -29.07 -11.37 -0.08
N PHE A 115 -27.99 -12.09 -0.40
CA PHE A 115 -27.95 -13.04 -1.50
C PHE A 115 -28.82 -14.24 -1.14
N GLN A 116 -29.86 -14.51 -1.93
CA GLN A 116 -30.67 -15.72 -1.83
C GLN A 116 -30.36 -16.59 -3.05
N GLY A 117 -29.28 -17.36 -2.95
CA GLY A 117 -28.87 -18.29 -3.99
C GLY A 117 -29.38 -19.70 -3.71
N ALA A 118 -30.32 -20.16 -4.52
CA ALA A 118 -30.52 -21.58 -4.78
C ALA A 118 -30.90 -21.72 -6.26
N THR A 119 -29.93 -22.11 -7.10
CA THR A 119 -30.24 -22.52 -8.48
C THR A 119 -31.06 -23.80 -8.42
N SER A 120 -32.14 -23.85 -9.19
CA SER A 120 -33.03 -25.01 -9.30
C SER A 120 -33.04 -25.62 -10.70
N ALA A 121 -32.38 -24.96 -11.66
CA ALA A 121 -32.32 -25.40 -13.04
C ALA A 121 -31.53 -26.71 -13.19
N GLN A 122 -32.08 -27.63 -13.97
CA GLN A 122 -31.45 -28.90 -14.33
C GLN A 122 -31.07 -28.96 -15.81
N ASP A 123 -31.74 -28.15 -16.64
CA ASP A 123 -31.47 -28.06 -18.08
C ASP A 123 -30.31 -27.08 -18.36
N PRO A 124 -29.37 -27.41 -19.28
CA PRO A 124 -28.18 -26.60 -19.51
C PRO A 124 -28.44 -25.16 -19.96
N GLU A 125 -29.44 -24.93 -20.81
CA GLU A 125 -29.78 -23.59 -21.32
C GLU A 125 -30.41 -22.71 -20.22
N GLU A 126 -31.25 -23.29 -19.35
CA GLU A 126 -31.82 -22.59 -18.20
C GLU A 126 -30.77 -22.29 -17.14
N LEU A 127 -29.81 -23.20 -16.96
CA LEU A 127 -28.69 -23.03 -16.04
C LEU A 127 -27.80 -21.85 -16.46
N GLU A 128 -27.50 -21.71 -17.76
CA GLU A 128 -26.67 -20.62 -18.29
C GLU A 128 -27.33 -19.25 -18.04
N GLY A 129 -28.63 -19.12 -18.30
CA GLY A 129 -29.38 -17.90 -18.00
C GLY A 129 -29.50 -17.59 -16.50
N GLU A 130 -29.70 -18.60 -15.63
CA GLU A 130 -29.67 -18.41 -14.17
C GLU A 130 -28.28 -17.97 -13.69
N LEU A 131 -27.20 -18.52 -14.27
CA LEU A 131 -25.83 -18.15 -13.93
C LEU A 131 -25.50 -16.71 -14.35
N GLU A 132 -25.90 -16.26 -15.54
CA GLU A 132 -25.74 -14.87 -15.98
C GLU A 132 -26.49 -13.91 -15.05
N GLY A 133 -27.74 -14.23 -14.67
CA GLY A 133 -28.52 -13.42 -13.73
C GLY A 133 -27.93 -13.39 -12.32
N LEU A 134 -27.30 -14.49 -11.87
CA LEU A 134 -26.56 -14.53 -10.62
C LEU A 134 -25.28 -13.70 -10.69
N GLU A 135 -24.56 -13.73 -11.81
CA GLU A 135 -23.37 -12.91 -12.04
C GLU A 135 -23.69 -11.41 -11.95
N GLU A 136 -24.76 -10.96 -12.63
CA GLU A 136 -25.21 -9.56 -12.58
C GLU A 136 -25.59 -9.13 -11.15
N GLN A 137 -26.30 -9.98 -10.40
CA GLN A 137 -26.64 -9.70 -8.99
C GLN A 137 -25.41 -9.64 -8.09
N VAL A 138 -24.40 -10.48 -8.35
CA VAL A 138 -23.13 -10.46 -7.61
C VAL A 138 -22.35 -9.18 -7.93
N GLU A 139 -22.31 -8.76 -9.20
CA GLU A 139 -21.66 -7.50 -9.61
C GLU A 139 -22.35 -6.27 -8.99
N GLU A 140 -23.68 -6.21 -8.98
CA GLU A 140 -24.43 -5.13 -8.32
C GLU A 140 -24.22 -5.11 -6.80
N ALA A 141 -23.99 -6.27 -6.19
CA ALA A 141 -23.71 -6.37 -4.76
C ALA A 141 -22.30 -5.87 -4.39
N GLN A 142 -21.39 -5.75 -5.35
CA GLN A 142 -20.04 -5.22 -5.11
C GLN A 142 -20.06 -3.71 -4.90
N SER A 143 -19.40 -3.25 -3.83
CA SER A 143 -19.31 -1.81 -3.55
C SER A 143 -18.46 -1.09 -4.60
N PRO A 144 -18.78 0.18 -4.94
CA PRO A 144 -18.02 0.98 -5.90
C PRO A 144 -16.53 1.08 -5.57
N LEU A 145 -16.16 1.18 -4.29
CA LEU A 145 -14.76 1.21 -3.88
C LEU A 145 -14.03 -0.11 -4.19
N HIS A 146 -14.69 -1.26 -3.98
CA HIS A 146 -14.11 -2.57 -4.31
C HIS A 146 -13.95 -2.74 -5.82
N ARG A 147 -14.94 -2.32 -6.62
CA ARG A 147 -14.79 -2.31 -8.09
C ARG A 147 -13.64 -1.41 -8.54
N LEU A 148 -13.50 -0.22 -7.93
CA LEU A 148 -12.40 0.69 -8.20
C LEU A 148 -11.04 0.06 -7.85
N GLU A 149 -10.93 -0.59 -6.69
CA GLU A 149 -9.71 -1.30 -6.28
C GLU A 149 -9.34 -2.41 -7.29
N HIS A 150 -10.30 -3.27 -7.62
CA HIS A 150 -10.08 -4.40 -8.55
C HIS A 150 -9.68 -3.91 -9.95
N THR A 151 -10.27 -2.82 -10.43
CA THR A 151 -9.94 -2.23 -11.73
C THR A 151 -8.59 -1.52 -11.72
N LEU A 152 -8.22 -0.82 -10.64
CA LEU A 152 -6.96 -0.11 -10.53
C LEU A 152 -5.77 -1.03 -10.26
N HIS A 153 -5.94 -2.10 -9.49
CA HIS A 153 -4.84 -2.96 -9.06
C HIS A 153 -3.91 -3.41 -10.21
N PRO A 154 -4.40 -3.98 -11.34
CA PRO A 154 -3.52 -4.39 -12.43
C PRO A 154 -2.81 -3.19 -13.10
N TRP A 155 -3.49 -2.05 -13.27
CA TRP A 155 -2.89 -0.85 -13.82
C TRP A 155 -1.78 -0.28 -12.94
N VAL A 156 -1.99 -0.29 -11.61
CA VAL A 156 -0.99 0.17 -10.65
C VAL A 156 0.20 -0.79 -10.62
N ALA A 157 -0.05 -2.10 -10.51
CA ALA A 157 0.99 -3.11 -10.37
C ALA A 157 1.85 -3.28 -11.64
N PHE A 158 1.24 -3.25 -12.83
CA PHE A 158 1.93 -3.55 -14.09
C PHE A 158 2.20 -2.31 -14.96
N GLY A 159 1.56 -1.18 -14.67
CA GLY A 159 1.76 0.08 -15.40
C GLY A 159 2.45 1.13 -14.55
N VAL A 160 1.73 1.67 -13.55
CA VAL A 160 2.17 2.85 -12.78
C VAL A 160 3.46 2.57 -12.01
N LEU A 161 3.53 1.47 -11.24
CA LEU A 161 4.70 1.16 -10.42
C LEU A 161 5.96 0.88 -11.26
N PRO A 162 5.93 0.03 -12.31
CA PRO A 162 7.09 -0.16 -13.17
C PRO A 162 7.57 1.13 -13.84
N VAL A 163 6.65 1.95 -14.35
CA VAL A 163 7.00 3.25 -14.96
C VAL A 163 7.61 4.18 -13.93
N PHE A 164 7.00 4.30 -12.75
CA PHE A 164 7.52 5.10 -11.64
C PHE A 164 8.94 4.66 -11.25
N ALA A 165 9.13 3.36 -11.06
CA ALA A 165 10.42 2.77 -10.71
C ALA A 165 11.47 3.03 -11.79
N PHE A 166 11.12 2.88 -13.06
CA PHE A 166 12.03 3.12 -14.18
C PHE A 166 12.58 4.55 -14.19
N PHE A 167 11.72 5.56 -13.97
CA PHE A 167 12.14 6.97 -13.96
C PHE A 167 12.85 7.38 -12.66
N ASN A 168 12.54 6.77 -11.51
CA ASN A 168 13.06 7.21 -10.22
C ASN A 168 14.25 6.37 -9.71
N ALA A 169 14.36 5.11 -10.10
CA ALA A 169 15.43 4.21 -9.65
C ALA A 169 16.76 4.43 -10.41
N GLY A 170 16.76 5.22 -11.48
CA GLY A 170 17.99 5.59 -12.19
C GLY A 170 18.95 6.35 -11.27
N VAL A 171 20.14 5.79 -11.07
CA VAL A 171 21.25 6.40 -10.34
C VAL A 171 22.53 6.29 -11.15
N ALA A 172 23.25 7.41 -11.30
CA ALA A 172 24.57 7.42 -11.90
C ALA A 172 25.60 6.87 -10.89
N LEU A 173 25.96 5.59 -11.00
CA LEU A 173 26.88 4.94 -10.05
C LEU A 173 28.34 5.41 -10.15
N GLN A 174 28.68 6.25 -11.13
CA GLN A 174 30.06 6.67 -11.37
C GLN A 174 30.47 7.76 -10.37
N GLY A 175 31.49 7.47 -9.56
CA GLY A 175 32.07 8.43 -8.61
C GLY A 175 31.29 8.60 -7.29
N LEU A 176 30.17 7.87 -7.09
CA LEU A 176 29.42 7.93 -5.85
C LEU A 176 30.07 7.07 -4.75
N GLY A 177 30.47 7.72 -3.66
CA GLY A 177 30.78 7.04 -2.41
C GLY A 177 29.52 6.69 -1.62
N PHE A 178 29.61 5.70 -0.73
CA PHE A 178 28.57 5.43 0.27
C PHE A 178 28.60 6.52 1.34
N GLY A 179 27.89 7.62 1.08
CA GLY A 179 27.83 8.76 1.98
C GLY A 179 26.95 8.51 3.20
N SER A 180 26.90 9.50 4.10
CA SER A 180 26.16 9.43 5.36
C SER A 180 24.67 9.20 5.15
N VAL A 181 24.08 9.81 4.11
CA VAL A 181 22.65 9.65 3.78
C VAL A 181 22.35 8.21 3.36
N ALA A 182 23.19 7.62 2.51
CA ALA A 182 23.07 6.23 2.08
C ALA A 182 23.11 5.28 3.28
N TRP A 183 24.11 5.43 4.16
CA TRP A 183 24.23 4.62 5.38
C TRP A 183 23.05 4.79 6.34
N GLY A 184 22.60 6.02 6.56
CA GLY A 184 21.46 6.31 7.44
C GLY A 184 20.19 5.61 6.95
N ILE A 185 19.90 5.70 5.65
CA ILE A 185 18.75 5.04 5.04
C ILE A 185 18.90 3.52 5.08
N SER A 186 20.08 3.00 4.71
CA SER A 186 20.29 1.56 4.68
C SER A 186 20.17 0.93 6.06
N LEU A 187 20.74 1.55 7.10
CA LEU A 187 20.59 1.07 8.48
C LEU A 187 19.16 1.25 9.00
N GLY A 188 18.48 2.33 8.63
CA GLY A 188 17.07 2.55 8.98
C GLY A 188 16.16 1.45 8.41
N LEU A 189 16.37 1.04 7.17
CA LEU A 189 15.61 -0.04 6.52
C LEU A 189 16.04 -1.43 6.97
N LEU A 190 17.34 -1.70 7.11
CA LEU A 190 17.86 -3.04 7.43
C LEU A 190 17.81 -3.38 8.92
N LEU A 191 17.91 -2.40 9.80
CA LEU A 191 17.88 -2.62 11.25
C LEU A 191 16.62 -2.02 11.86
N GLY A 192 16.29 -0.77 11.52
CA GLY A 192 15.16 -0.06 12.12
C GLY A 192 13.82 -0.77 11.91
N LYS A 193 13.51 -1.17 10.66
CA LYS A 193 12.26 -1.87 10.33
C LYS A 193 12.15 -3.24 11.02
N PRO A 194 13.09 -4.19 10.86
CA PRO A 194 12.97 -5.50 11.53
C PRO A 194 12.88 -5.39 13.05
N LEU A 195 13.72 -4.55 13.66
CA LEU A 195 13.71 -4.38 15.12
C LEU A 195 12.41 -3.73 15.58
N GLY A 196 11.97 -2.64 14.93
CA GLY A 196 10.72 -1.96 15.29
C GLY A 196 9.51 -2.87 15.21
N ILE A 197 9.38 -3.63 14.12
CA ILE A 197 8.26 -4.57 13.92
C ILE A 197 8.32 -5.71 14.93
N PHE A 198 9.50 -6.27 15.18
CA PHE A 198 9.67 -7.34 16.17
C PHE A 198 9.32 -6.85 17.58
N PHE A 199 9.87 -5.71 18.01
CA PHE A 199 9.63 -5.18 19.35
C PHE A 199 8.18 -4.76 19.56
N ALA A 200 7.57 -4.07 18.59
CA ALA A 200 6.17 -3.69 18.67
C ALA A 200 5.26 -4.92 18.77
N SER A 201 5.53 -5.94 17.94
CA SER A 201 4.78 -7.20 17.94
C SER A 201 4.97 -7.97 19.25
N TRP A 202 6.21 -8.09 19.74
CA TRP A 202 6.54 -8.73 21.02
C TRP A 202 5.88 -8.01 22.21
N LEU A 203 5.90 -6.67 22.21
CA LEU A 203 5.27 -5.87 23.25
C LEU A 203 3.75 -6.01 23.22
N ALA A 204 3.12 -5.97 22.05
CA ALA A 204 1.68 -6.17 21.90
C ALA A 204 1.22 -7.53 22.45
N LEU A 205 1.99 -8.60 22.19
CA LEU A 205 1.74 -9.93 22.75
C LEU A 205 1.93 -9.95 24.27
N ARG A 206 2.97 -9.30 24.79
CA ARG A 206 3.24 -9.20 26.24
C ARG A 206 2.14 -8.45 26.99
N LEU A 207 1.56 -7.42 26.38
CA LEU A 207 0.48 -6.62 26.95
C LEU A 207 -0.91 -7.25 26.75
N GLY A 208 -1.01 -8.38 26.04
CA GLY A 208 -2.29 -9.04 25.75
C GLY A 208 -3.18 -8.26 24.77
N LEU A 209 -2.61 -7.37 23.95
CA LEU A 209 -3.34 -6.55 22.97
C LEU A 209 -3.68 -7.33 21.68
N GLY A 210 -3.19 -8.55 21.54
CA GLY A 210 -3.46 -9.39 20.37
C GLY A 210 -2.80 -10.76 20.47
N ALA A 211 -2.99 -11.57 19.43
CA ALA A 211 -2.38 -12.88 19.26
C ALA A 211 -1.75 -13.00 17.86
N LEU A 212 -0.78 -13.89 17.71
CA LEU A 212 -0.23 -14.21 16.40
C LEU A 212 -1.27 -14.97 15.56
N PRO A 213 -1.37 -14.69 14.25
CA PRO A 213 -2.19 -15.49 13.35
C PRO A 213 -1.76 -16.96 13.32
N GLU A 214 -2.67 -17.85 12.96
CA GLU A 214 -2.36 -19.28 12.81
C GLU A 214 -1.21 -19.52 11.83
N GLY A 215 -0.26 -20.37 12.22
CA GLY A 215 0.94 -20.67 11.44
C GLY A 215 2.02 -19.58 11.45
N VAL A 216 1.84 -18.49 12.22
CA VAL A 216 2.84 -17.42 12.36
C VAL A 216 3.57 -17.54 13.70
N ASN A 217 4.90 -17.42 13.67
CA ASN A 217 5.73 -17.43 14.87
C ASN A 217 6.60 -16.16 14.93
N LEU A 218 7.21 -15.88 16.08
CA LEU A 218 8.06 -14.69 16.23
C LEU A 218 9.27 -14.68 15.27
N LYS A 219 9.76 -15.84 14.82
CA LYS A 219 10.86 -15.93 13.85
C LYS A 219 10.42 -15.49 12.46
N SER A 220 9.20 -15.86 12.04
CA SER A 220 8.62 -15.41 10.78
C SER A 220 8.32 -13.91 10.83
N ILE A 221 7.96 -13.34 11.99
CA ILE A 221 7.87 -11.88 12.16
C ILE A 221 9.19 -11.18 11.91
N VAL A 222 10.33 -11.71 12.38
CA VAL A 222 11.64 -11.12 12.05
C VAL A 222 11.89 -11.16 10.54
N GLY A 223 11.59 -12.28 9.88
CA GLY A 223 11.72 -12.40 8.42
C GLY A 223 10.82 -11.41 7.67
N VAL A 224 9.56 -11.27 8.08
CA VAL A 224 8.65 -10.25 7.55
C VAL A 224 9.14 -8.84 7.86
N GLY A 225 9.78 -8.63 9.00
CA GLY A 225 10.40 -7.36 9.36
C GLY A 225 11.45 -6.91 8.34
N PHE A 226 12.23 -7.85 7.82
CA PHE A 226 13.16 -7.60 6.70
C PHE A 226 12.43 -7.38 5.37
N LEU A 227 11.40 -8.17 5.06
CA LEU A 227 10.60 -7.92 3.84
C LEU A 227 9.91 -6.54 3.89
N ALA A 228 9.48 -6.09 5.05
CA ALA A 228 8.95 -4.74 5.26
C ALA A 228 10.04 -3.65 5.16
N GLY A 229 11.32 -4.02 5.23
CA GLY A 229 12.47 -3.17 4.93
C GLY A 229 12.71 -2.94 3.44
N ILE A 230 11.97 -3.62 2.55
CA ILE A 230 11.99 -3.33 1.11
C ILE A 230 11.26 -2.00 0.90
N GLY A 231 12.01 -0.90 0.90
CA GLY A 231 11.46 0.44 0.72
C GLY A 231 11.19 0.80 -0.74
N PHE A 232 12.00 0.27 -1.66
CA PHE A 232 12.01 0.52 -3.11
C PHE A 232 11.18 1.74 -3.58
N THR A 233 10.02 1.57 -4.22
CA THR A 233 9.31 2.70 -4.84
C THR A 233 8.87 3.76 -3.84
N MET A 234 8.30 3.36 -2.70
CA MET A 234 7.82 4.30 -1.68
C MET A 234 8.99 5.03 -1.01
N ALA A 235 10.10 4.37 -0.73
CA ALA A 235 11.28 5.02 -0.17
C ALA A 235 11.98 5.94 -1.17
N LEU A 236 12.01 5.58 -2.47
CA LEU A 236 12.50 6.46 -3.54
C LEU A 236 11.61 7.70 -3.71
N PHE A 237 10.29 7.53 -3.62
CA PHE A 237 9.33 8.63 -3.64
C PHE A 237 9.60 9.62 -2.50
N ILE A 238 9.74 9.10 -1.26
CA ILE A 238 10.02 9.94 -0.09
C ILE A 238 11.41 10.60 -0.21
N ALA A 239 12.42 9.88 -0.69
CA ALA A 239 13.74 10.45 -0.91
C ALA A 239 13.70 11.61 -1.91
N GLY A 240 12.94 11.48 -3.00
CA GLY A 240 12.76 12.55 -3.99
C GLY A 240 12.01 13.77 -3.48
N LEU A 241 11.23 13.64 -2.41
CA LEU A 241 10.61 14.77 -1.71
C LEU A 241 11.55 15.42 -0.68
N ALA A 242 12.47 14.63 -0.11
CA ALA A 242 13.30 15.06 1.02
C ALA A 242 14.68 15.58 0.62
N PHE A 243 15.23 15.11 -0.51
CA PHE A 243 16.61 15.39 -0.91
C PHE A 243 16.70 15.81 -2.38
N GLU A 244 17.72 16.61 -2.69
CA GLU A 244 18.06 17.04 -4.04
C GLU A 244 19.57 16.83 -4.30
N GLY A 245 19.95 16.82 -5.59
CA GLY A 245 21.34 16.70 -6.01
C GLY A 245 22.04 15.43 -5.50
N GLU A 246 23.27 15.57 -5.01
CA GLU A 246 24.11 14.45 -4.57
C GLU A 246 23.49 13.66 -3.40
N MET A 247 22.78 14.34 -2.50
CA MET A 247 22.12 13.67 -1.36
C MET A 247 21.00 12.74 -1.84
N LEU A 248 20.28 13.13 -2.90
CA LEU A 248 19.25 12.28 -3.50
C LEU A 248 19.88 11.04 -4.13
N ASP A 249 20.98 11.21 -4.86
CA ASP A 249 21.68 10.07 -5.46
C ASP A 249 22.19 9.09 -4.39
N GLN A 250 22.79 9.59 -3.31
CA GLN A 250 23.16 8.77 -2.15
C GLN A 250 21.94 8.07 -1.53
N ALA A 251 20.81 8.77 -1.39
CA ALA A 251 19.58 8.20 -0.86
C ALA A 251 19.07 7.05 -1.74
N LYS A 252 19.07 7.22 -3.06
CA LYS A 252 18.68 6.16 -3.99
C LYS A 252 19.60 4.95 -3.88
N VAL A 253 20.92 5.11 -3.81
CA VAL A 253 21.87 4.00 -3.57
C VAL A 253 21.55 3.28 -2.25
N GLY A 254 21.32 4.05 -1.18
CA GLY A 254 20.98 3.51 0.14
C GLY A 254 19.68 2.69 0.12
N VAL A 255 18.63 3.21 -0.52
CA VAL A 255 17.34 2.51 -0.67
C VAL A 255 17.49 1.23 -1.49
N LEU A 256 18.16 1.28 -2.64
CA LEU A 256 18.29 0.14 -3.56
C LEU A 256 19.11 -0.99 -2.93
N SER A 257 20.27 -0.65 -2.37
CA SER A 257 21.15 -1.63 -1.70
C SER A 257 20.47 -2.28 -0.50
N ALA A 258 19.82 -1.47 0.35
CA ALA A 258 19.09 -1.97 1.50
C ALA A 258 17.90 -2.84 1.10
N SER A 259 17.11 -2.42 0.11
CA SER A 259 15.95 -3.20 -0.35
C SER A 259 16.36 -4.57 -0.89
N LEU A 260 17.48 -4.65 -1.62
CA LEU A 260 18.03 -5.92 -2.11
C LEU A 260 18.43 -6.83 -0.95
N VAL A 261 19.23 -6.33 -0.01
CA VAL A 261 19.69 -7.11 1.14
C VAL A 261 18.51 -7.53 2.03
N ALA A 262 17.58 -6.61 2.28
CA ALA A 262 16.38 -6.87 3.08
C ALA A 262 15.49 -7.95 2.45
N GLY A 263 15.29 -7.90 1.13
CA GLY A 263 14.56 -8.92 0.39
C GLY A 263 15.22 -10.30 0.47
N LEU A 264 16.53 -10.39 0.23
CA LEU A 264 17.27 -11.65 0.31
C LEU A 264 17.23 -12.26 1.72
N VAL A 265 17.56 -11.45 2.74
CA VAL A 265 17.55 -11.89 4.14
C VAL A 265 16.14 -12.26 4.59
N GLY A 266 15.14 -11.46 4.23
CA GLY A 266 13.73 -11.72 4.55
C GLY A 266 13.24 -13.05 4.00
N VAL A 267 13.52 -13.36 2.72
CA VAL A 267 13.18 -14.65 2.11
C VAL A 267 13.82 -15.82 2.84
N LEU A 268 15.12 -15.73 3.12
CA LEU A 268 15.86 -16.79 3.79
C LEU A 268 15.31 -17.06 5.20
N LEU A 269 15.02 -16.00 5.96
CA LEU A 269 14.48 -16.12 7.32
C LEU A 269 13.04 -16.63 7.33
N VAL A 270 12.17 -16.14 6.43
CA VAL A 270 10.79 -16.64 6.32
C VAL A 270 10.82 -18.13 5.96
N ARG A 271 11.58 -18.53 4.93
CA ARG A 271 11.70 -19.93 4.55
C ARG A 271 12.19 -20.83 5.70
N ALA A 272 13.27 -20.44 6.37
CA ALA A 272 13.82 -21.18 7.51
C ALA A 272 12.86 -21.24 8.72
N SER A 273 11.94 -20.29 8.84
CA SER A 273 10.92 -20.27 9.90
C SER A 273 9.74 -21.20 9.61
N LEU A 274 9.42 -21.43 8.33
CA LEU A 274 8.31 -22.28 7.89
C LEU A 274 8.71 -23.76 7.86
N ASP A 275 9.94 -24.08 7.45
CA ASP A 275 10.46 -25.45 7.42
C ASP A 275 10.48 -26.12 8.81
N ARG A 276 10.57 -25.31 9.88
CA ARG A 276 10.54 -25.77 11.28
C ARG A 276 9.15 -25.87 11.89
N ALA A 277 8.12 -25.30 11.26
CA ALA A 277 6.74 -25.38 11.74
C ALA A 277 6.00 -26.60 11.18
N GLY A 278 6.53 -27.23 10.13
CA GLY A 278 6.03 -28.47 9.53
C GLY A 278 6.82 -29.73 9.90
N ALA A 279 7.76 -29.64 10.86
CA ALA A 279 8.53 -30.75 11.43
C ALA A 279 8.25 -30.85 12.94
#